data_AF-A0A2D6E0R4-F1
#
_entry.id   AF-A0A2D6E0R4-F1
#
_cell.length_a   1.000
_cell.length_b   1.000
_cell.length_c   1.000
_cell.angle_alpha   90.00
_cell.angle_beta   90.00
_cell.angle_gamma   90.00
#
_symmetry.space_group_name_H-M   'P 1'
#
loop_
_entity.id
_entity.type
_entity.pdbx_description
1 polymer ?
#
loop_
_entity_poly.entity_id
_entity_poly.type
_entity_poly.pdbx_seq_one_letter_code
_entity_poly.pdbx_strand_id
1 'polypeptide(L)'
;MYKITDRELRMLEACQTEKDWSVVCNSIKAARGNEYPDDWWEKVKMSGMMDRIMARWGADSELKMKNFNTKKDALDWLGYYESKDPEKN
;
A
#
# COMPACT_ATOMS: atom_id res chain seq x y z
N MET A 1 16.20 -10.04 -12.13
CA MET A 1 15.37 -10.61 -11.06
C MET A 1 15.83 -10.00 -9.74
N TYR A 2 15.04 -9.10 -9.17
CA TYR A 2 15.41 -8.33 -7.98
C TYR A 2 14.67 -8.86 -6.77
N LYS A 3 15.42 -9.18 -5.71
CA LYS A 3 14.85 -9.60 -4.44
C LYS A 3 14.68 -8.43 -3.49
N ILE A 4 13.71 -8.52 -2.59
CA ILE A 4 13.60 -7.60 -1.46
C ILE A 4 14.74 -7.86 -0.49
N THR A 5 15.35 -6.80 0.01
CA THR A 5 16.44 -6.88 0.98
C THR A 5 15.91 -6.90 2.41
N ASP A 6 16.69 -7.46 3.34
CA ASP A 6 16.35 -7.42 4.78
C ASP A 6 16.22 -5.99 5.32
N ARG A 7 16.91 -5.03 4.70
CA ARG A 7 16.77 -3.61 5.05
C ARG A 7 15.39 -3.10 4.67
N GLU A 8 14.92 -3.40 3.46
CA GLU A 8 13.61 -2.98 2.98
C GLU A 8 12.47 -3.66 3.76
N LEU A 9 12.62 -4.94 4.09
CA LEU A 9 11.68 -5.64 4.98
C LEU A 9 11.59 -4.98 6.35
N ARG A 10 12.74 -4.60 6.95
CA ARG A 10 12.75 -3.87 8.22
C ARG A 10 12.14 -2.47 8.11
N MET A 11 12.33 -1.79 6.98
CA MET A 11 11.70 -0.49 6.73
C MET A 11 10.18 -0.61 6.66
N LEU A 12 9.67 -1.66 5.98
CA LEU A 12 8.24 -1.97 5.93
C LEU A 12 7.68 -2.27 7.32
N GLU A 13 8.36 -3.11 8.11
CA GLU A 13 7.93 -3.46 9.48
C GLU A 13 7.94 -2.28 10.46
N ALA A 14 8.78 -1.28 10.21
CA ALA A 14 8.88 -0.08 11.04
C ALA A 14 7.77 0.95 10.77
N CYS A 15 7.00 0.80 9.67
CA CYS A 15 5.95 1.75 9.31
C CYS A 15 4.86 1.83 10.38
N GLN A 16 4.57 3.04 10.86
CA GLN A 16 3.53 3.30 11.87
C GLN A 16 2.25 3.85 11.25
N THR A 17 2.30 4.28 9.99
CA THR A 17 1.16 4.82 9.26
C THR A 17 1.12 4.31 7.82
N GLU A 18 -0.05 4.40 7.21
CA GLU A 18 -0.23 4.15 5.77
C GLU A 18 0.67 5.05 4.91
N LYS A 19 0.85 6.30 5.31
CA LYS A 19 1.73 7.24 4.61
C LYS A 19 3.17 6.74 4.62
N ASP A 20 3.66 6.25 5.75
CA ASP A 20 5.01 5.67 5.84
C ASP A 20 5.15 4.46 4.93
N TRP A 21 4.14 3.59 4.93
CA TRP A 21 4.12 2.41 4.08
C TRP A 21 4.15 2.75 2.60
N SER A 22 3.35 3.73 2.18
CA SER A 22 3.34 4.23 0.80
C SER A 22 4.70 4.79 0.40
N VAL A 23 5.33 5.60 1.27
CA VAL A 23 6.67 6.15 1.04
C VAL A 23 7.71 5.03 0.90
N VAL A 24 7.70 4.03 1.78
CA VAL A 24 8.62 2.89 1.71
C VAL A 24 8.38 2.06 0.44
N CYS A 25 7.12 1.73 0.11
CA CYS A 25 6.79 1.01 -1.13
C CYS A 25 7.26 1.77 -2.37
N ASN A 26 7.04 3.08 -2.43
CA ASN A 26 7.48 3.92 -3.53
C ASN A 26 9.02 3.94 -3.63
N SER A 27 9.74 3.98 -2.50
CA SER A 27 11.21 3.91 -2.50
C SER A 27 11.74 2.58 -3.04
N ILE A 28 11.10 1.46 -2.67
CA ILE A 28 11.45 0.11 -3.12
C ILE A 28 11.23 -0.03 -4.62
N LYS A 29 10.11 0.50 -5.12
CA LYS A 29 9.77 0.52 -6.55
C LYS A 29 10.71 1.43 -7.35
N ALA A 30 10.96 2.65 -6.86
CA ALA A 30 11.82 3.60 -7.53
C ALA A 30 13.24 3.06 -7.73
N ALA A 31 13.76 2.28 -6.77
CA ALA A 31 15.05 1.61 -6.88
C ALA A 31 15.11 0.55 -8.01
N ARG A 32 13.97 0.13 -8.56
CA ARG A 32 13.83 -0.99 -9.51
C ARG A 32 13.01 -0.61 -10.76
N GLY A 33 13.00 0.67 -11.14
CA GLY A 33 12.29 1.10 -12.35
C GLY A 33 10.76 1.11 -12.20
N ASN A 34 10.26 1.44 -11.01
CA ASN A 34 8.84 1.45 -10.63
C ASN A 34 8.16 0.07 -10.52
N GLU A 35 8.95 -0.99 -10.36
CA GLU A 35 8.46 -2.36 -10.17
C GLU A 35 8.75 -2.91 -8.77
N TYR A 36 7.91 -3.83 -8.29
CA TYR A 36 8.17 -4.52 -7.04
C TYR A 36 9.21 -5.65 -7.24
N PRO A 37 9.94 -6.04 -6.18
CA PRO A 37 10.78 -7.23 -6.20
C PRO A 37 10.00 -8.49 -6.60
N ASP A 38 10.66 -9.44 -7.24
CA ASP A 38 10.03 -10.67 -7.72
C ASP A 38 9.49 -11.56 -6.58
N ASP A 39 10.15 -11.51 -5.42
CA ASP A 39 9.75 -12.21 -4.20
C ASP A 39 8.84 -11.38 -3.27
N TRP A 40 8.39 -10.19 -3.71
CA TRP A 40 7.51 -9.31 -2.94
C TRP A 40 6.22 -10.03 -2.50
N TRP A 41 5.60 -10.75 -3.43
CA TRP A 41 4.36 -11.47 -3.14
C TRP A 41 4.55 -12.50 -2.04
N GLU A 42 5.62 -13.30 -2.10
CA GLU A 42 5.93 -14.31 -1.09
C GLU A 42 6.28 -13.67 0.27
N LYS A 43 7.16 -12.66 0.25
CA LYS A 43 7.76 -12.09 1.48
C LYS A 43 6.90 -11.06 2.19
N VAL A 44 6.02 -10.34 1.47
CA VAL A 44 5.22 -9.26 2.05
C VAL A 44 3.73 -9.61 2.11
N LYS A 45 3.18 -10.22 1.05
CA LYS A 45 1.76 -10.58 0.96
C LYS A 45 1.46 -11.93 1.59
N MET A 46 2.05 -13.02 1.09
CA MET A 46 1.78 -14.38 1.59
C MET A 46 2.31 -14.61 3.02
N SER A 47 3.33 -13.88 3.45
CA SER A 47 3.86 -13.97 4.81
C SER A 47 2.93 -13.38 5.89
N GLY A 48 1.86 -12.70 5.50
CA GLY A 48 0.99 -11.96 6.42
C GLY A 48 1.64 -10.72 7.03
N MET A 49 2.81 -10.28 6.53
CA MET A 49 3.48 -9.06 6.99
C MET A 49 2.59 -7.83 6.78
N MET A 50 2.04 -7.67 5.58
CA MET A 50 1.14 -6.57 5.26
C MET A 50 -0.07 -6.55 6.20
N ASP A 51 -0.71 -7.70 6.42
CA ASP A 51 -1.88 -7.81 7.28
C ASP A 51 -1.54 -7.47 8.73
N ARG A 52 -0.40 -7.96 9.25
CA ARG A 52 0.09 -7.64 10.61
C ARG A 52 0.34 -6.15 10.80
N ILE A 53 0.91 -5.50 9.80
CA ILE A 53 1.28 -4.08 9.85
C ILE A 53 0.03 -3.21 9.73
N MET A 54 -0.88 -3.54 8.82
CA MET A 54 -2.17 -2.86 8.69
C MET A 54 -3.04 -3.05 9.94
N ALA A 55 -3.09 -4.25 10.51
CA ALA A 55 -3.81 -4.51 11.75
C ALA A 55 -3.30 -3.65 12.92
N ARG A 56 -2.00 -3.30 12.94
CA ARG A 56 -1.41 -2.41 13.95
C ARG A 56 -1.97 -1.00 13.88
N TRP A 57 -2.25 -0.50 12.69
CA TRP A 57 -2.77 0.84 12.49
C TRP A 57 -4.26 0.97 12.84
N GLY A 58 -4.93 -0.15 13.12
CA GLY A 58 -6.35 -0.21 13.48
C GLY A 58 -7.28 -0.16 12.26
N ALA A 59 -8.56 -0.51 12.48
CA ALA A 59 -9.61 -0.61 11.44
C ALA A 59 -9.98 0.72 10.73
N ASP A 60 -9.27 1.81 11.04
CA ASP A 60 -9.42 3.14 10.45
C ASP A 60 -8.22 3.55 9.57
N SER A 61 -7.25 2.67 9.30
CA SER A 61 -6.27 2.95 8.24
C SER A 61 -6.99 2.99 6.87
N GLU A 62 -6.87 4.11 6.16
CA GLU A 62 -7.59 4.44 4.91
C GLU A 62 -7.41 3.43 3.77
N LEU A 63 -6.45 2.51 3.88
CA LEU A 63 -6.38 1.23 3.17
C LEU A 63 -7.51 0.27 3.57
N LYS A 64 -8.76 0.75 3.54
CA LYS A 64 -9.87 -0.13 3.21
C LYS A 64 -9.61 -0.62 1.80
N MET A 65 -9.06 -1.83 1.66
CA MET A 65 -9.36 -2.65 0.49
C MET A 65 -10.88 -2.80 0.46
N LYS A 66 -11.56 -1.81 -0.12
CA LYS A 66 -12.95 -1.97 -0.50
C LYS A 66 -12.90 -2.93 -1.67
N ASN A 67 -13.33 -4.16 -1.42
CA ASN A 67 -13.73 -5.06 -2.49
C ASN A 67 -14.84 -4.33 -3.26
N PHE A 68 -14.46 -3.71 -4.38
CA PHE A 68 -15.43 -3.15 -5.31
C PHE A 68 -16.10 -4.34 -5.98
N ASN A 69 -17.18 -4.82 -5.37
CA ASN A 69 -17.95 -5.93 -5.89
C ASN A 69 -18.60 -5.55 -7.22
N THR A 70 -18.74 -4.25 -7.51
CA THR A 70 -19.27 -3.76 -8.77
C THR A 70 -18.49 -2.55 -9.30
N LYS A 71 -18.57 -2.34 -10.63
CA LYS A 71 -18.04 -1.15 -11.30
C LYS A 71 -18.64 0.16 -10.76
N LYS A 72 -19.87 0.12 -10.25
CA LYS A 72 -20.55 1.27 -9.67
C LYS A 72 -19.90 1.70 -8.35
N ASP A 73 -19.50 0.74 -7.52
CA ASP A 73 -18.85 1.03 -6.24
C ASP A 73 -17.51 1.75 -6.45
N ALA A 74 -16.77 1.39 -7.50
CA ALA A 74 -15.52 2.04 -7.88
C ALA A 74 -15.75 3.47 -8.39
N LEU A 75 -16.77 3.68 -9.23
CA LEU A 75 -17.11 5.00 -9.78
C LEU A 75 -17.62 5.97 -8.70
N ASP A 76 -18.46 5.49 -7.79
CA ASP A 76 -19.00 6.31 -6.70
C ASP A 76 -17.87 6.70 -5.71
N TRP A 77 -16.88 5.82 -5.51
CA TRP A 77 -15.71 6.11 -4.68
C TRP A 77 -14.72 7.09 -5.33
N LEU A 78 -14.49 6.97 -6.64
CA LEU A 78 -13.67 7.94 -7.39
C LEU A 78 -14.30 9.33 -7.36
N GLY A 79 -15.62 9.43 -7.58
CA GLY A 79 -16.35 10.70 -7.49
C GLY A 79 -16.31 11.34 -6.09
N TYR A 80 -16.30 10.52 -5.02
CA TYR A 80 -16.11 11.02 -3.66
C TYR A 80 -14.74 11.68 -3.46
N TYR A 81 -13.66 11.06 -3.94
CA TYR A 81 -12.31 11.62 -3.83
C TYR A 81 -12.09 12.87 -4.69
N GLU A 82 -12.60 12.89 -5.92
CA GLU A 82 -12.51 14.09 -6.77
C GLU A 82 -13.21 15.31 -6.15
N SER A 83 -14.30 15.10 -5.40
CA SER A 83 -15.00 16.19 -4.70
C SER A 83 -14.26 16.74 -3.46
N LYS A 84 -13.25 16.01 -2.99
CA LYS A 84 -12.46 16.33 -1.80
C LYS A 84 -11.06 16.81 -2.12
N ASP A 85 -10.67 16.82 -3.40
CA ASP A 85 -9.39 17.34 -3.87
C ASP A 85 -9.42 18.89 -3.84
N PRO A 86 -8.74 19.54 -2.88
CA PRO A 86 -8.77 20.99 -2.75
C PRO A 86 -7.95 21.71 -3.84
N GLU A 87 -7.18 20.99 -4.66
CA GLU A 87 -6.36 21.57 -5.74
C GLU A 87 -7.10 21.66 -7.09
N LYS A 88 -8.32 21.11 -7.19
CA LYS A 88 -9.16 21.18 -8.40
C LYS A 88 -10.28 22.23 -8.36
N ASN A 89 -10.32 23.10 -7.34
CA ASN A 89 -11.23 24.25 -7.27
C ASN A 89 -10.54 25.56 -7.66
#